data_AF-A0A1Y2GGQ4-F1
#
_entry.id   AF-A0A1Y2GGQ4-F1
#
_cell.length_a   1.000
_cell.length_b   1.000
_cell.length_c   1.000
_cell.angle_alpha   90.00
_cell.angle_beta   90.00
_cell.angle_gamma   90.00
#
_symmetry.space_group_name_H-M   'P 1'
#
loop_
_entity.id
_entity.type
_entity.pdbx_description
1 polymer ?
#
loop_
_entity_poly.entity_id
_entity_poly.type
_entity_poly.pdbx_seq_one_letter_code
_entity_poly.pdbx_strand_id
1 'polypeptide(L)' 'PTCSKSFPTRTQLKSHMAIHIDSFPFPCLYAGCDLHFKRKHDLRRHVDAKHALIKKYLCSGGCGEGFGRRDQMIRH' A
#
# COMPACT_ATOMS: atom_id res chain seq x y z
N PRO A 1 -4.33 -21.89 13.29
CA PRO A 1 -4.77 -21.16 12.08
C PRO A 1 -5.20 -22.13 10.96
N THR A 2 -6.49 -22.40 10.86
CA THR A 2 -7.11 -23.16 9.76
C THR A 2 -7.36 -22.20 8.59
N CYS A 3 -6.50 -22.23 7.57
CA CYS A 3 -6.70 -21.45 6.35
C CYS A 3 -6.59 -22.35 5.12
N SER A 4 -7.69 -22.54 4.39
CA SER A 4 -7.78 -23.41 3.21
C SER A 4 -7.49 -22.69 1.89
N LYS A 5 -6.76 -21.56 1.93
CA LYS A 5 -6.42 -20.81 0.72
C LYS A 5 -5.20 -21.42 0.02
N SER A 6 -5.38 -21.73 -1.26
CA SER A 6 -4.33 -22.24 -2.14
C SER A 6 -3.85 -21.15 -3.10
N PHE A 7 -2.56 -21.16 -3.42
CA PHE A 7 -1.95 -20.18 -4.31
C PHE A 7 -1.14 -20.89 -5.40
N PRO A 8 -1.20 -20.42 -6.65
CA PRO A 8 -0.52 -21.08 -7.77
C PRO A 8 0.99 -20.83 -7.78
N THR A 9 1.50 -19.90 -6.96
CA THR A 9 2.93 -19.60 -6.88
C THR A 9 3.42 -19.49 -5.45
N ARG A 10 4.69 -19.87 -5.23
CA ARG A 10 5.36 -19.79 -3.93
C ARG A 10 5.43 -18.34 -3.40
N THR A 11 5.63 -17.37 -4.29
CA THR A 11 5.65 -15.94 -3.93
C THR A 11 4.31 -15.46 -3.39
N GLN A 12 3.20 -15.90 -3.99
CA GLN A 12 1.86 -15.56 -3.50
C GLN A 12 1.56 -16.23 -2.17
N LEU A 13 1.92 -17.52 -2.02
CA LEU A 13 1.80 -18.22 -0.74
C LEU A 13 2.59 -17.52 0.37
N LYS A 14 3.86 -17.16 0.12
CA LYS A 14 4.70 -16.44 1.08
C LYS A 14 4.08 -15.08 1.49
N SER A 15 3.55 -14.34 0.51
CA SER A 15 2.89 -13.05 0.75
C SER A 15 1.56 -13.19 1.49
N HIS A 16 0.87 -14.32 1.33
CA HIS A 16 -0.31 -14.67 2.09
C HIS A 16 0.06 -15.02 3.53
N MET A 17 1.09 -15.85 3.75
CA MET A 17 1.48 -16.27 5.10
C MET A 17 1.84 -15.10 6.02
N ALA A 18 2.33 -13.99 5.47
CA ALA A 18 2.53 -12.75 6.22
C ALA A 18 1.26 -12.27 6.96
N ILE A 19 0.05 -12.60 6.50
CA ILE A 19 -1.19 -12.20 7.18
C ILE A 19 -1.44 -12.99 8.48
N HIS A 20 -0.92 -14.22 8.58
CA HIS A 20 -1.07 -15.08 9.75
C HIS A 20 -0.01 -14.79 10.82
N ILE A 21 1.00 -13.98 10.47
CA ILE A 21 2.00 -13.50 11.41
C ILE A 21 1.46 -12.19 12.01
N ASP A 22 1.43 -12.10 13.34
CA ASP A 22 1.08 -10.88 14.09
C ASP A 22 2.23 -9.87 14.16
N SER A 23 3.08 -9.87 13.13
CA SER A 23 4.15 -8.88 12.98
C SER A 23 3.92 -8.05 11.73
N PHE A 24 4.28 -6.78 11.81
CA PHE A 24 4.23 -5.83 10.71
C PHE A 24 5.66 -5.39 10.38
N PRO A 25 6.42 -6.21 9.64
CA PRO A 25 7.86 -6.02 9.47
C PRO A 25 8.24 -4.78 8.65
N PHE A 26 7.27 -4.04 8.10
CA PHE A 26 7.50 -2.86 7.29
C PHE A 26 6.94 -1.61 8.00
N PRO A 27 7.69 -0.99 8.93
CA PRO A 27 7.30 0.27 9.55
C PRO A 27 7.38 1.44 8.55
N CYS A 28 6.50 2.43 8.71
CA CYS A 28 6.70 3.74 8.10
C CYS A 28 7.81 4.49 8.85
N LEU A 29 8.71 5.13 8.11
CA LEU A 29 9.84 5.86 8.67
C LEU A 29 9.64 7.38 8.64
N TYR A 30 8.45 7.85 8.26
CA TYR A 30 8.12 9.26 8.31
C TYR A 30 7.89 9.70 9.76
N ALA A 31 8.47 10.85 10.12
CA ALA A 31 8.33 11.41 11.46
C ALA A 31 6.84 11.64 11.80
N GLY A 32 6.41 11.17 12.97
CA GLY A 32 5.02 11.25 13.43
C GLY A 32 4.06 10.24 12.77
N CYS A 33 4.57 9.22 12.07
CA CYS A 33 3.76 8.15 11.50
C CYS A 33 4.12 6.79 12.11
N ASP A 34 3.23 6.26 12.96
CA ASP A 34 3.43 4.97 13.64
C ASP A 34 2.79 3.79 12.90
N LEU A 35 2.49 3.95 11.60
CA LEU A 35 1.85 2.90 10.81
C LEU A 35 2.84 1.83 10.36
N HIS A 36 2.44 0.58 10.52
CA HIS A 36 3.22 -0.59 10.13
C HIS A 36 2.43 -1.46 9.16
N PHE A 37 3.14 -2.12 8.24
CA PHE A 37 2.52 -2.88 7.15
C PHE A 37 3.04 -4.33 7.11
N LYS A 38 2.16 -5.24 6.67
CA LYS A 38 2.50 -6.66 6.46
C LYS A 38 3.30 -6.90 5.18
N ARG A 39 3.24 -5.96 4.21
CA ARG A 39 3.90 -6.09 2.90
C ARG A 39 4.56 -4.78 2.47
N LYS A 40 5.69 -4.88 1.77
CA LYS A 40 6.44 -3.73 1.25
C LYS A 40 5.62 -2.87 0.28
N HIS A 41 4.78 -3.47 -0.57
CA HIS A 41 3.95 -2.70 -1.50
C HIS A 41 2.86 -1.88 -0.79
N ASP A 42 2.36 -2.37 0.35
CA ASP A 42 1.37 -1.65 1.16
C ASP A 42 2.01 -0.42 1.82
N LEU A 43 3.22 -0.56 2.38
CA LEU A 43 4.00 0.58 2.89
C LEU A 43 4.24 1.62 1.80
N ARG A 44 4.71 1.21 0.61
CA ARG A 44 4.95 2.15 -0.49
C ARG A 44 3.69 2.89 -0.91
N ARG A 45 2.57 2.18 -1.05
CA ARG A 45 1.26 2.78 -1.33
C ARG A 45 0.85 3.78 -0.25
N HIS A 46 1.07 3.47 1.01
CA HIS A 46 0.79 4.39 2.11
C HIS A 46 1.63 5.66 2.00
N VAL A 47 2.95 5.52 1.79
CA VAL A 47 3.87 6.65 1.60
C VAL A 47 3.43 7.51 0.41
N ASP A 48 3.16 6.91 -0.75
CA ASP A 48 2.69 7.62 -1.94
C ASP A 48 1.36 8.36 -1.69
N ALA A 49 0.50 7.82 -0.83
CA ALA A 49 -0.81 8.41 -0.55
C ALA A 49 -0.78 9.51 0.53
N LYS A 50 0.13 9.42 1.50
CA LYS A 50 0.06 10.22 2.75
C LYS A 50 1.27 11.10 2.98
N HIS A 51 2.40 10.78 2.38
CA HIS A 51 3.68 11.44 2.67
C HIS A 51 4.40 11.96 1.42
N ALA A 52 4.06 11.45 0.23
CA ALA A 52 4.60 11.98 -1.01
C ALA A 52 4.10 13.41 -1.23
N LEU A 53 5.05 14.34 -1.27
CA LEU A 53 4.79 15.74 -1.63
C LEU A 53 4.54 15.90 -3.14
N ILE A 54 4.98 14.93 -3.94
CA ILE A 54 4.80 14.94 -5.39
C ILE A 54 3.50 14.20 -5.75
N LYS A 55 2.53 14.97 -6.20
CA LYS A 55 1.26 14.48 -6.77
C LYS A 55 1.48 14.08 -8.23
N LYS A 56 1.84 12.81 -8.45
CA LYS A 56 2.18 12.25 -9.78
C LYS A 56 1.00 12.12 -10.74
N TYR A 57 -0.22 12.13 -10.24
CA TYR A 57 -1.42 11.87 -11.04
C TYR A 57 -2.32 13.10 -11.00
N LEU A 58 -2.46 13.78 -12.12
CA LEU A 58 -3.38 14.89 -12.26
C LEU A 58 -4.73 14.38 -12.77
N CYS A 59 -5.82 15.01 -12.32
CA CYS A 59 -7.16 14.70 -12.78
C CYS A 59 -7.26 14.93 -14.29
N SER A 60 -7.69 13.89 -15.01
CA SER A 60 -7.90 13.95 -16.46
C SER A 60 -9.12 14.77 -16.87
N GLY A 61 -10.03 15.05 -15.93
CA GLY A 61 -11.23 15.88 -16.15
C GLY A 61 -10.96 17.39 -16.18
N GLY A 62 -9.70 17.83 -16.00
CA GLY A 62 -9.33 19.24 -16.16
C GLY A 62 -9.50 20.13 -14.91
N CYS A 63 -9.89 19.58 -13.75
CA CYS A 63 -9.98 20.37 -12.50
C CYS A 63 -8.62 20.77 -11.90
N GLY A 64 -7.51 20.21 -12.41
CA GLY A 64 -6.15 20.52 -11.95
C GLY A 64 -5.75 19.86 -10.63
N GLU A 65 -6.62 19.06 -10.01
CA GLU A 65 -6.28 18.37 -8.76
C GLU A 65 -5.25 17.26 -8.99
N GLY A 66 -4.25 17.23 -8.10
CA GLY A 66 -3.19 16.23 -8.10
C GLY A 66 -3.33 15.21 -6.97
N PHE A 67 -2.93 13.98 -7.26
CA PHE A 67 -2.98 12.82 -6.38
C PHE A 67 -1.64 12.11 -6.36
N GLY A 68 -1.28 11.58 -5.20
CA GLY A 68 -0.09 10.74 -5.05
C GLY A 68 -0.27 9.34 -5.66
N ARG A 69 -1.52 8.91 -5.90
CA ARG A 69 -1.85 7.60 -6.49
C ARG A 69 -2.95 7.66 -7.56
N ARG A 70 -2.83 6.76 -8.54
CA ARG A 70 -3.73 6.67 -9.70
C ARG A 70 -5.18 6.31 -9.34
N ASP A 71 -5.36 5.34 -8.45
CA ASP A 71 -6.68 4.89 -7.99
C ASP A 71 -7.45 5.99 -7.25
N GLN A 72 -6.74 6.87 -6.54
CA GLN A 72 -7.35 8.04 -5.92
C GLN A 72 -7.83 9.03 -6.97
N MET A 73 -7.02 9.32 -7.99
CA MET A 73 -7.41 10.19 -9.11
C MET A 73 -8.60 9.64 -9.91
N ILE A 74 -8.68 8.33 -10.13
CA ILE A 74 -9.77 7.71 -10.90
C ILE A 74 -11.11 7.77 -10.18
N ARG A 75 -11.09 7.70 -8.83
CA ARG A 75 -12.31 7.72 -8.01
C ARG A 75 -12.72 9.13 -7.59
N HIS A 76 -11.78 10.07 -7.64
CA HIS A 76 -12.05 11.49 -7.46
C HIS A 76 -12.97 11.99 -8.58
#